data_AF-A0A254RTA5-F1
#
_entry.id   AF-A0A254RTA5-F1
#
_cell.length_a   1.000
_cell.length_b   1.000
_cell.length_c   1.000
_cell.angle_alpha   90.00
_cell.angle_beta   90.00
_cell.angle_gamma   90.00
#
_symmetry.space_group_name_H-M   'P 1'
#
loop_
_entity.id
_entity.type
_entity.pdbx_description
1 polymer ?
#
loop_
_entity_poly.entity_id
_entity_poly.type
_entity_poly.pdbx_seq_one_letter_code
_entity_poly.pdbx_strand_id
1 'polypeptide(L)'
;MFFTDRTNTLEALFRVRAAIFGKKLQVFEGRDGVMSLLQESLDVQTNERDYQGALDLVKPLMKVAEDHPFVSDDSVEYISISSRMERALYRHYFEPLSNRLVKNVHSCCPMEFIWRQAGLLDLYLENYPDAEKAMSNAAKWNPVSAKYRLMLARIHSDQGRWDNVVEDSVAAMKVAYRASDLILCFRFLRNYFLYKKMYLEAVYCSFARLNYTDSGSVLDEIVDDILGYAKMVDIEHDQSNDESVTESLKCFGVTLGFNPDVVAVAKKNCEEAFLAGDADLANYFAEIMSGLKTVQEKKEAFNLKQLVEHYKNIKS
;
A
#
# COMPACT_ATOMS: atom_id res chain seq x y z
N MET A 1 -9.16 39.58 -4.90
CA MET A 1 -9.92 39.71 -3.64
C MET A 1 -11.04 38.67 -3.48
N PHE A 2 -11.57 38.05 -4.55
CA PHE A 2 -12.63 37.04 -4.45
C PHE A 2 -12.18 35.61 -4.05
N PHE A 3 -10.94 35.21 -4.36
CA PHE A 3 -10.44 33.87 -4.04
C PHE A 3 -10.24 33.64 -2.53
N THR A 4 -9.81 34.66 -1.80
CA THR A 4 -9.57 34.59 -0.34
C THR A 4 -10.87 34.38 0.44
N ASP A 5 -11.99 34.95 -0.03
CA ASP A 5 -13.29 34.84 0.64
C ASP A 5 -13.90 33.43 0.47
N ARG A 6 -13.75 32.84 -0.71
CA ARG A 6 -14.19 31.46 -0.99
C ARG A 6 -13.41 30.43 -0.16
N THR A 7 -12.09 30.54 -0.10
CA THR A 7 -11.27 29.63 0.71
C THR A 7 -11.62 29.74 2.18
N ASN A 8 -11.76 30.96 2.72
CA ASN A 8 -12.18 31.18 4.11
C ASN A 8 -13.55 30.57 4.41
N THR A 9 -14.48 30.66 3.46
CA THR A 9 -15.81 30.03 3.59
C THR A 9 -15.72 28.51 3.64
N LEU A 10 -14.89 27.89 2.78
CA LEU A 10 -14.69 26.43 2.79
C LEU A 10 -13.97 25.95 4.06
N GLU A 11 -13.02 26.73 4.59
CA GLU A 11 -12.38 26.47 5.88
C GLU A 11 -13.39 26.51 7.03
N ALA A 12 -14.24 27.53 7.07
CA ALA A 12 -15.29 27.66 8.08
C ALA A 12 -16.28 26.49 8.00
N LEU A 13 -16.71 26.12 6.79
CA LEU A 13 -17.59 24.97 6.56
C LEU A 13 -16.96 23.66 7.03
N PHE A 14 -15.67 23.45 6.72
CA PHE A 14 -14.95 22.27 7.22
C PHE A 14 -14.93 22.22 8.74
N ARG A 15 -14.63 23.34 9.43
CA ARG A 15 -14.63 23.40 10.90
C ARG A 15 -16.00 23.08 11.49
N VAL A 16 -17.08 23.59 10.89
CA VAL A 16 -18.45 23.27 11.32
C VAL A 16 -18.75 21.78 11.13
N ARG A 17 -18.44 21.21 9.97
CA ARG A 17 -18.61 19.78 9.69
C ARG A 17 -17.82 18.91 10.67
N ALA A 18 -16.55 19.25 10.91
CA ALA A 18 -15.67 18.57 11.84
C ALA A 18 -16.20 18.64 13.29
N ALA A 19 -16.71 19.79 13.72
CA ALA A 19 -17.28 19.94 15.06
C ALA A 19 -18.57 19.13 15.23
N ILE A 20 -19.46 19.14 14.23
CA ILE A 20 -20.69 18.32 14.24
C ILE A 20 -20.32 16.84 14.29
N PHE A 21 -19.37 16.41 13.46
CA PHE A 21 -18.94 15.02 13.44
C PHE A 21 -18.25 14.61 14.74
N GLY A 22 -17.39 15.46 15.30
CA GLY A 22 -16.76 15.24 16.60
C GLY A 22 -17.77 15.07 17.74
N LYS A 23 -18.93 15.75 17.68
CA LYS A 23 -20.05 15.52 18.62
C LYS A 23 -20.69 14.15 18.41
N LYS A 24 -20.91 13.71 17.16
CA LYS A 24 -21.41 12.35 16.88
C LYS A 24 -20.46 11.28 17.43
N LEU A 25 -19.14 11.52 17.36
CA LEU A 25 -18.13 10.60 17.87
C LEU A 25 -18.07 10.52 19.40
N GLN A 26 -18.72 11.41 20.15
CA GLN A 26 -18.68 11.37 21.62
C GLN A 26 -19.31 10.11 22.21
N VAL A 27 -20.19 9.43 21.47
CA VAL A 27 -20.71 8.11 21.88
C VAL A 27 -19.61 7.04 21.94
N PHE A 28 -18.46 7.30 21.32
CA PHE A 28 -17.22 6.51 21.36
C PHE A 28 -16.08 7.31 22.00
N GLU A 29 -16.36 8.27 22.90
CA GLU A 29 -15.33 9.10 23.54
C GLU A 29 -14.49 9.93 22.55
N GLY A 30 -15.09 10.30 21.42
CA GLY A 30 -14.43 11.09 20.37
C GLY A 30 -13.49 10.23 19.52
N ARG A 31 -12.44 10.86 18.97
CA ARG A 31 -11.46 10.14 18.13
C ARG A 31 -10.69 9.10 18.93
N ASP A 32 -10.40 9.37 20.19
CA ASP A 32 -9.55 8.50 20.99
C ASP A 32 -10.24 7.18 21.29
N GLY A 33 -11.53 7.18 21.67
CA GLY A 33 -12.25 5.91 21.82
C GLY A 33 -12.53 5.20 20.49
N VAL A 34 -12.62 5.89 19.35
CA VAL A 34 -12.57 5.24 18.02
C VAL A 34 -11.25 4.50 17.83
N MET A 35 -10.12 5.13 18.15
CA MET A 35 -8.81 4.47 18.06
C MET A 35 -8.69 3.30 19.05
N SER A 36 -9.21 3.44 20.27
CA SER A 36 -9.24 2.36 21.27
C SER A 36 -10.03 1.15 20.78
N LEU A 37 -11.22 1.36 20.19
CA LEU A 37 -12.04 0.27 19.62
C LEU A 37 -11.35 -0.41 18.43
N LEU A 38 -10.65 0.35 17.58
CA LEU A 38 -9.86 -0.22 16.49
C LEU A 38 -8.68 -1.06 17.02
N GLN A 39 -8.04 -0.62 18.11
CA GLN A 39 -6.99 -1.38 18.76
C GLN A 39 -7.54 -2.65 19.42
N GLU A 40 -8.67 -2.56 20.12
CA GLU A 40 -9.33 -3.72 20.73
C GLU A 40 -9.74 -4.75 19.66
N SER A 41 -10.33 -4.29 18.55
CA SER A 41 -10.62 -5.15 17.40
C SER A 41 -9.37 -5.86 16.86
N LEU A 42 -8.25 -5.15 16.77
CA LEU A 42 -6.97 -5.73 16.34
C LEU A 42 -6.43 -6.74 17.36
N ASP A 43 -6.57 -6.49 18.64
CA ASP A 43 -6.13 -7.37 19.71
C ASP A 43 -6.95 -8.67 19.71
N VAL A 44 -8.28 -8.59 19.60
CA VAL A 44 -9.18 -9.75 19.46
C VAL A 44 -8.82 -10.56 18.21
N GLN A 45 -8.61 -9.87 17.08
CA GLN A 45 -8.19 -10.50 15.83
C GLN A 45 -6.86 -11.27 15.96
N THR A 46 -5.86 -10.69 16.64
CA THR A 46 -4.49 -11.24 16.66
C THR A 46 -4.28 -12.26 17.76
N ASN A 47 -4.83 -12.03 18.95
CA ASN A 47 -4.63 -12.86 20.13
C ASN A 47 -5.63 -14.02 20.22
N GLU A 48 -6.90 -13.74 19.91
CA GLU A 48 -7.99 -14.71 20.05
C GLU A 48 -8.36 -15.37 18.72
N ARG A 49 -8.03 -14.71 17.60
CA ARG A 49 -8.46 -15.09 16.23
C ARG A 49 -9.98 -15.15 16.08
N ASP A 50 -10.71 -14.41 16.91
CA ASP A 50 -12.14 -14.21 16.76
C ASP A 50 -12.41 -13.07 15.77
N TYR A 51 -12.45 -13.40 14.49
CA TYR A 51 -12.68 -12.43 13.43
C TYR A 51 -14.10 -11.84 13.47
N GLN A 52 -15.09 -12.61 13.93
CA GLN A 52 -16.48 -12.15 14.00
C GLN A 52 -16.67 -11.19 15.19
N GLY A 53 -16.14 -11.52 16.36
CA GLY A 53 -16.14 -10.63 17.53
C GLY A 53 -15.37 -9.34 17.25
N ALA A 54 -14.19 -9.44 16.63
CA ALA A 54 -13.44 -8.27 16.19
C ALA A 54 -14.21 -7.39 15.18
N LEU A 55 -15.00 -7.99 14.28
CA LEU A 55 -15.83 -7.26 13.33
C LEU A 55 -17.02 -6.59 14.01
N ASP A 56 -17.62 -7.24 14.99
CA ASP A 56 -18.75 -6.69 15.76
C ASP A 56 -18.36 -5.41 16.52
N LEU A 57 -17.12 -5.30 16.99
CA LEU A 57 -16.57 -4.07 17.57
C LEU A 57 -16.46 -2.92 16.55
N VAL A 58 -16.19 -3.23 15.27
CA VAL A 58 -15.97 -2.24 14.21
C VAL A 58 -17.27 -1.84 13.51
N LYS A 59 -18.31 -2.68 13.52
CA LYS A 59 -19.61 -2.39 12.87
C LYS A 59 -20.23 -1.04 13.27
N PRO A 60 -20.24 -0.62 14.55
CA PRO A 60 -20.72 0.72 14.91
C PRO A 60 -19.88 1.84 14.28
N LEU A 61 -18.56 1.65 14.16
CA LEU A 61 -17.66 2.61 13.53
C LEU A 61 -17.90 2.70 12.02
N MET A 62 -18.23 1.58 11.36
CA MET A 62 -18.59 1.58 9.94
C MET A 62 -19.82 2.44 9.68
N LYS A 63 -20.88 2.32 10.51
CA LYS A 63 -22.09 3.16 10.37
C LYS A 63 -21.76 4.65 10.49
N VAL A 64 -20.88 5.01 11.41
CA VAL A 64 -20.39 6.40 11.55
C VAL A 64 -19.60 6.84 10.33
N ALA A 65 -18.77 5.95 9.79
CA ALA A 65 -17.98 6.22 8.60
C ALA A 65 -18.83 6.29 7.32
N GLU A 66 -20.02 5.69 7.29
CA GLU A 66 -21.04 5.84 6.24
C GLU A 66 -21.83 7.16 6.42
N ASP A 67 -22.21 7.51 7.65
CA ASP A 67 -23.03 8.69 7.97
C ASP A 67 -22.23 10.00 8.18
N HIS A 68 -21.06 10.10 7.54
CA HIS A 68 -20.13 11.22 7.69
C HIS A 68 -20.55 12.45 6.87
N PRO A 69 -20.24 13.68 7.33
CA PRO A 69 -20.61 14.92 6.62
C PRO A 69 -19.61 15.36 5.54
N PHE A 70 -18.57 14.57 5.27
CA PHE A 70 -17.42 14.98 4.44
C PHE A 70 -17.57 14.49 3.00
N VAL A 71 -18.48 15.11 2.26
CA VAL A 71 -18.72 14.79 0.84
C VAL A 71 -17.85 15.68 -0.04
N SER A 72 -16.98 15.08 -0.85
CA SER A 72 -16.14 15.79 -1.82
C SER A 72 -16.98 16.30 -3.00
N ASP A 73 -16.61 17.46 -3.54
CA ASP A 73 -17.24 18.09 -4.69
C ASP A 73 -16.20 18.83 -5.55
N ASP A 74 -16.64 19.65 -6.50
CA ASP A 74 -15.72 20.40 -7.38
C ASP A 74 -14.91 21.50 -6.68
N SER A 75 -15.17 21.77 -5.41
CA SER A 75 -14.50 22.78 -4.61
C SER A 75 -13.63 22.22 -3.49
N VAL A 76 -13.99 21.08 -2.91
CA VAL A 76 -13.30 20.47 -1.77
C VAL A 76 -13.14 18.98 -1.96
N GLU A 77 -11.97 18.48 -1.58
CA GLU A 77 -11.67 17.05 -1.56
C GLU A 77 -11.31 16.63 -0.14
N TYR A 78 -12.07 15.69 0.41
CA TYR A 78 -11.79 15.11 1.72
C TYR A 78 -11.03 13.81 1.58
N ILE A 79 -9.95 13.68 2.36
CA ILE A 79 -9.13 12.47 2.44
C ILE A 79 -8.87 12.12 3.89
N SER A 80 -8.38 10.91 4.15
CA SER A 80 -7.97 10.46 5.47
C SER A 80 -6.64 9.74 5.35
N ILE A 81 -5.55 10.45 5.66
CA ILE A 81 -4.18 9.95 5.54
C ILE A 81 -3.42 10.23 6.84
N SER A 82 -3.00 9.16 7.53
CA SER A 82 -2.20 9.25 8.75
C SER A 82 -0.70 9.42 8.49
N SER A 83 -0.14 8.73 7.49
CA SER A 83 1.31 8.74 7.26
C SER A 83 1.78 10.06 6.64
N ARG A 84 2.88 10.60 7.16
CA ARG A 84 3.56 11.78 6.58
C ARG A 84 4.09 11.51 5.17
N MET A 85 4.56 10.28 4.90
CA MET A 85 5.04 9.90 3.57
C MET A 85 3.89 9.77 2.58
N GLU A 86 2.80 9.09 2.95
CA GLU A 86 1.61 9.00 2.11
C GLU A 86 1.02 10.40 1.87
N ARG A 87 0.99 11.29 2.87
CA ARG A 87 0.57 12.68 2.65
C ARG A 87 1.48 13.40 1.65
N ALA A 88 2.80 13.21 1.73
CA ALA A 88 3.73 13.78 0.76
C ALA A 88 3.51 13.24 -0.66
N LEU A 89 3.26 11.94 -0.82
CA LEU A 89 2.92 11.31 -2.10
C LEU A 89 1.59 11.83 -2.66
N TYR A 90 0.57 12.00 -1.80
CA TYR A 90 -0.71 12.59 -2.20
C TYR A 90 -0.51 13.99 -2.78
N ARG A 91 0.27 14.85 -2.08
CA ARG A 91 0.60 16.20 -2.55
C ARG A 91 1.39 16.21 -3.85
N HIS A 92 2.16 15.16 -4.13
CA HIS A 92 2.93 15.06 -5.36
C HIS A 92 2.05 14.64 -6.54
N TYR A 93 1.23 13.61 -6.39
CA TYR A 93 0.48 13.04 -7.50
C TYR A 93 -0.90 13.65 -7.74
N PHE A 94 -1.59 14.10 -6.69
CA PHE A 94 -3.02 14.46 -6.78
C PHE A 94 -3.26 15.96 -6.67
N GLU A 95 -2.58 16.66 -5.76
CA GLU A 95 -2.80 18.10 -5.56
C GLU A 95 -2.48 18.96 -6.80
N PRO A 96 -1.42 18.71 -7.60
CA PRO A 96 -1.14 19.51 -8.79
C PRO A 96 -2.18 19.33 -9.91
N LEU A 97 -2.95 18.24 -9.88
CA LEU A 97 -3.98 17.91 -10.87
C LEU A 97 -5.35 18.47 -10.50
N SER A 98 -5.49 19.04 -9.30
CA SER A 98 -6.77 19.43 -8.72
C SER A 98 -6.78 20.89 -8.30
N ASN A 99 -7.83 21.62 -8.67
CA ASN A 99 -8.09 22.97 -8.16
C ASN A 99 -8.89 22.96 -6.84
N ARG A 100 -9.11 21.78 -6.26
CA ARG A 100 -9.94 21.59 -5.06
C ARG A 100 -9.11 21.90 -3.81
N LEU A 101 -9.77 22.43 -2.79
CA LEU A 101 -9.20 22.53 -1.45
C LEU A 101 -9.14 21.13 -0.84
N VAL A 102 -7.95 20.63 -0.53
CA VAL A 102 -7.79 19.31 0.09
C VAL A 102 -7.88 19.41 1.62
N LYS A 103 -8.72 18.55 2.22
CA LYS A 103 -8.93 18.47 3.67
C LYS A 103 -8.70 17.06 4.18
N ASN A 104 -7.68 16.91 5.02
CA ASN A 104 -7.40 15.66 5.70
C ASN A 104 -8.26 15.56 6.98
N VAL A 105 -9.16 14.58 7.02
CA VAL A 105 -10.09 14.34 8.13
C VAL A 105 -9.56 13.35 9.16
N HIS A 106 -8.37 12.77 8.94
CA HIS A 106 -7.80 11.73 9.82
C HIS A 106 -7.71 12.16 11.30
N SER A 107 -7.42 13.45 11.55
CA SER A 107 -7.37 14.01 12.91
C SER A 107 -8.75 14.19 13.55
N CYS A 108 -9.83 14.19 12.76
CA CYS A 108 -11.20 14.16 13.26
C CYS A 108 -11.67 12.71 13.47
N CYS A 109 -11.44 11.85 12.48
CA CYS A 109 -11.78 10.44 12.50
C CYS A 109 -10.89 9.69 11.51
N PRO A 110 -10.27 8.56 11.91
CA PRO A 110 -9.38 7.78 11.05
C PRO A 110 -10.20 6.92 10.08
N MET A 111 -10.88 7.57 9.11
CA MET A 111 -11.84 6.92 8.21
C MET A 111 -11.20 5.72 7.48
N GLU A 112 -9.96 5.88 7.04
CA GLU A 112 -9.23 4.84 6.32
C GLU A 112 -8.91 3.62 7.21
N PHE A 113 -8.72 3.81 8.52
CA PHE A 113 -8.46 2.70 9.44
C PHE A 113 -9.71 1.91 9.75
N ILE A 114 -10.87 2.57 9.91
CA ILE A 114 -12.15 1.90 10.11
C ILE A 114 -12.43 0.95 8.95
N TRP A 115 -12.36 1.46 7.72
CA TRP A 115 -12.60 0.68 6.52
C TRP A 115 -11.55 -0.41 6.28
N ARG A 116 -10.28 -0.13 6.57
CA ARG A 116 -9.21 -1.13 6.48
C ARG A 116 -9.45 -2.28 7.44
N GLN A 117 -9.80 -2.01 8.70
CA GLN A 117 -9.99 -3.04 9.72
C GLN A 117 -11.20 -3.91 9.37
N ALA A 118 -12.33 -3.30 8.97
CA ALA A 118 -13.50 -4.02 8.48
C ALA A 118 -13.15 -4.94 7.30
N GLY A 119 -12.48 -4.40 6.27
CA GLY A 119 -12.13 -5.18 5.08
C GLY A 119 -11.16 -6.33 5.36
N LEU A 120 -10.25 -6.17 6.33
CA LEU A 120 -9.36 -7.24 6.75
C LEU A 120 -10.12 -8.37 7.45
N LEU A 121 -11.07 -8.03 8.33
CA LEU A 121 -11.86 -9.00 9.08
C LEU A 121 -12.83 -9.77 8.17
N ASP A 122 -13.51 -9.07 7.26
CA ASP A 122 -14.36 -9.71 6.24
C ASP A 122 -13.56 -10.63 5.32
N LEU A 123 -12.30 -10.28 4.99
CA LEU A 123 -11.42 -11.17 4.24
C LEU A 123 -11.11 -12.46 5.02
N TYR A 124 -10.80 -12.37 6.32
CA TYR A 124 -10.57 -13.55 7.15
C TYR A 124 -11.81 -14.43 7.34
N LEU A 125 -13.00 -13.83 7.25
CA LEU A 125 -14.29 -14.54 7.27
C LEU A 125 -14.70 -15.04 5.88
N GLU A 126 -13.86 -14.87 4.86
CA GLU A 126 -14.13 -15.22 3.44
C GLU A 126 -15.38 -14.49 2.87
N ASN A 127 -15.80 -13.39 3.50
CA ASN A 127 -16.86 -12.50 3.02
C ASN A 127 -16.32 -11.53 1.97
N TYR A 128 -15.84 -12.08 0.85
CA TYR A 128 -15.13 -11.29 -0.17
C TYR A 128 -15.87 -10.04 -0.70
N PRO A 129 -17.21 -10.05 -0.91
CA PRO A 129 -17.92 -8.84 -1.36
C PRO A 129 -17.82 -7.67 -0.37
N ASP A 130 -17.98 -7.94 0.93
CA ASP A 130 -17.89 -6.92 1.96
C ASP A 130 -16.44 -6.50 2.21
N ALA A 131 -15.50 -7.45 2.14
CA ALA A 131 -14.06 -7.18 2.20
C ALA A 131 -13.62 -6.22 1.09
N GLU A 132 -14.03 -6.48 -0.15
CA GLU A 132 -13.74 -5.63 -1.32
C GLU A 132 -14.37 -4.24 -1.17
N LYS A 133 -15.63 -4.16 -0.74
CA LYS A 133 -16.32 -2.88 -0.51
C LYS A 133 -15.59 -2.04 0.53
N ALA A 134 -15.27 -2.63 1.69
CA ALA A 134 -14.60 -1.95 2.78
C ALA A 134 -13.18 -1.52 2.37
N MET A 135 -12.39 -2.40 1.76
CA MET A 135 -11.03 -2.05 1.33
C MET A 135 -11.02 -1.01 0.21
N SER A 136 -12.01 -1.04 -0.69
CA SER A 136 -12.20 0.00 -1.70
C SER A 136 -12.51 1.35 -1.06
N ASN A 137 -13.30 1.39 0.01
CA ASN A 137 -13.53 2.61 0.77
C ASN A 137 -12.25 3.10 1.48
N ALA A 138 -11.44 2.20 2.06
CA ALA A 138 -10.15 2.57 2.62
C ALA A 138 -9.21 3.20 1.56
N ALA A 139 -9.16 2.61 0.37
CA ALA A 139 -8.39 3.12 -0.77
C ALA A 139 -8.93 4.46 -1.32
N LYS A 140 -10.25 4.72 -1.26
CA LYS A 140 -10.80 6.04 -1.60
C LYS A 140 -10.36 7.13 -0.62
N TRP A 141 -10.35 6.81 0.68
CA TRP A 141 -9.89 7.75 1.71
C TRP A 141 -8.38 8.02 1.66
N ASN A 142 -7.60 7.02 1.25
CA ASN A 142 -6.15 7.11 1.09
C ASN A 142 -5.70 6.46 -0.24
N PRO A 143 -5.77 7.20 -1.36
CA PRO A 143 -5.50 6.63 -2.69
C PRO A 143 -4.03 6.32 -2.94
N VAL A 144 -3.14 6.73 -2.03
CA VAL A 144 -1.69 6.53 -2.11
C VAL A 144 -1.17 5.48 -1.13
N SER A 145 -2.05 4.72 -0.48
CA SER A 145 -1.63 3.59 0.34
C SER A 145 -1.41 2.33 -0.50
N ALA A 146 -0.13 1.97 -0.70
CA ALA A 146 0.23 0.69 -1.32
C ALA A 146 -0.41 -0.50 -0.60
N LYS A 147 -0.54 -0.43 0.73
CA LYS A 147 -1.12 -1.49 1.55
C LYS A 147 -2.58 -1.77 1.22
N TYR A 148 -3.39 -0.74 0.95
CA TYR A 148 -4.82 -0.94 0.65
C TYR A 148 -5.00 -1.52 -0.75
N ARG A 149 -4.17 -1.09 -1.70
CA ARG A 149 -4.10 -1.69 -3.04
C ARG A 149 -3.66 -3.16 -3.00
N LEU A 150 -2.62 -3.48 -2.24
CA LEU A 150 -2.17 -4.86 -2.07
C LEU A 150 -3.21 -5.76 -1.39
N MET A 151 -4.05 -5.19 -0.52
CA MET A 151 -5.16 -5.93 0.07
C MET A 151 -6.29 -6.19 -0.94
N LEU A 152 -6.58 -5.24 -1.84
CA LEU A 152 -7.49 -5.49 -2.97
C LEU A 152 -6.91 -6.57 -3.89
N ALA A 153 -5.62 -6.50 -4.23
CA ALA A 153 -4.94 -7.54 -5.00
C ALA A 153 -5.04 -8.93 -4.32
N ARG A 154 -4.98 -8.98 -2.98
CA ARG A 154 -5.21 -10.21 -2.22
C ARG A 154 -6.64 -10.72 -2.40
N ILE A 155 -7.64 -9.87 -2.17
CA ILE A 155 -9.06 -10.20 -2.29
C ILE A 155 -9.35 -10.70 -3.71
N HIS A 156 -8.86 -10.00 -4.73
CA HIS A 156 -9.02 -10.40 -6.13
C HIS A 156 -8.33 -11.71 -6.46
N SER A 157 -7.14 -11.95 -5.91
CA SER A 157 -6.42 -13.22 -6.08
C SER A 157 -7.20 -14.39 -5.50
N ASP A 158 -7.77 -14.24 -4.30
CA ASP A 158 -8.56 -15.28 -3.64
C ASP A 158 -9.86 -15.59 -4.42
N GLN A 159 -10.35 -14.61 -5.20
CA GLN A 159 -11.51 -14.76 -6.09
C GLN A 159 -11.16 -15.11 -7.55
N GLY A 160 -9.87 -15.34 -7.87
CA GLY A 160 -9.41 -15.65 -9.22
C GLY A 160 -9.55 -14.51 -10.24
N ARG A 161 -9.73 -13.26 -9.80
CA ARG A 161 -9.82 -12.06 -10.65
C ARG A 161 -8.43 -11.50 -11.00
N TRP A 162 -7.68 -12.30 -11.74
CA TRP A 162 -6.26 -12.09 -12.02
C TRP A 162 -5.93 -10.78 -12.74
N ASP A 163 -6.81 -10.27 -13.60
CA ASP A 163 -6.56 -9.00 -14.29
C ASP A 163 -6.61 -7.82 -13.29
N ASN A 164 -7.50 -7.87 -12.29
CA ASN A 164 -7.54 -6.89 -11.21
C ASN A 164 -6.33 -7.03 -10.26
N VAL A 165 -5.82 -8.25 -10.04
CA VAL A 165 -4.59 -8.47 -9.26
C VAL A 165 -3.42 -7.69 -9.85
N VAL A 166 -3.26 -7.70 -11.18
CA VAL A 166 -2.20 -6.94 -11.85
C VAL A 166 -2.44 -5.45 -11.71
N GLU A 167 -3.66 -4.98 -11.96
CA GLU A 167 -4.02 -3.57 -11.85
C GLU A 167 -3.67 -3.01 -10.45
N ASP A 168 -4.12 -3.69 -9.39
CA ASP A 168 -3.87 -3.23 -8.03
C ASP A 168 -2.40 -3.40 -7.60
N SER A 169 -1.72 -4.45 -8.04
CA SER A 169 -0.29 -4.64 -7.73
C SER A 169 0.57 -3.56 -8.39
N VAL A 170 0.31 -3.25 -9.67
CA VAL A 170 1.02 -2.18 -10.40
C VAL A 170 0.68 -0.82 -9.82
N ALA A 171 -0.59 -0.58 -9.45
CA ALA A 171 -0.99 0.66 -8.77
C ALA A 171 -0.28 0.81 -7.41
N ALA A 172 -0.13 -0.28 -6.64
CA ALA A 172 0.61 -0.27 -5.38
C ALA A 172 2.10 0.06 -5.60
N MET A 173 2.75 -0.51 -6.62
CA MET A 173 4.16 -0.25 -6.94
C MET A 173 4.47 1.23 -7.19
N LYS A 174 3.51 1.98 -7.77
CA LYS A 174 3.68 3.42 -8.04
C LYS A 174 3.89 4.26 -6.77
N VAL A 175 3.38 3.80 -5.64
CA VAL A 175 3.37 4.54 -4.35
C VAL A 175 4.07 3.79 -3.22
N ALA A 176 4.50 2.54 -3.44
CA ALA A 176 5.21 1.74 -2.46
C ALA A 176 6.54 2.41 -2.07
N TYR A 177 6.75 2.57 -0.77
CA TYR A 177 7.98 3.14 -0.19
C TYR A 177 8.61 2.21 0.87
N ARG A 178 8.07 0.99 1.02
CA ARG A 178 8.60 -0.05 1.90
C ARG A 178 8.97 -1.29 1.10
N ALA A 179 10.08 -1.93 1.45
CA ALA A 179 10.55 -3.14 0.79
C ALA A 179 9.51 -4.29 0.87
N SER A 180 8.84 -4.42 2.03
CA SER A 180 7.75 -5.38 2.24
C SER A 180 6.60 -5.23 1.24
N ASP A 181 6.27 -3.99 0.85
CA ASP A 181 5.18 -3.72 -0.07
C ASP A 181 5.58 -4.19 -1.48
N LEU A 182 6.83 -3.97 -1.89
CA LEU A 182 7.36 -4.47 -3.17
C LEU A 182 7.49 -6.00 -3.21
N ILE A 183 7.88 -6.65 -2.11
CA ILE A 183 7.86 -8.12 -2.02
C ILE A 183 6.46 -8.66 -2.35
N LEU A 184 5.41 -8.04 -1.79
CA LEU A 184 4.03 -8.45 -2.04
C LEU A 184 3.59 -8.13 -3.48
N CYS A 185 3.95 -6.96 -4.02
CA CYS A 185 3.67 -6.62 -5.42
C CYS A 185 4.20 -7.70 -6.37
N PHE A 186 5.49 -8.05 -6.24
CA PHE A 186 6.11 -9.08 -7.06
C PHE A 186 5.56 -10.48 -6.78
N ARG A 187 5.14 -10.78 -5.55
CA ARG A 187 4.46 -12.05 -5.24
C ARG A 187 3.13 -12.19 -5.98
N PHE A 188 2.31 -11.13 -6.01
CA PHE A 188 1.04 -11.13 -6.73
C PHE A 188 1.23 -11.18 -8.25
N LEU A 189 2.17 -10.41 -8.78
CA LEU A 189 2.54 -10.45 -10.20
C LEU A 189 3.05 -11.83 -10.62
N ARG A 190 3.91 -12.46 -9.80
CA ARG A 190 4.33 -13.86 -9.98
C ARG A 190 3.12 -14.78 -10.09
N ASN A 191 2.15 -14.69 -9.18
CA ASN A 191 0.96 -15.54 -9.22
C ASN A 191 0.14 -15.33 -10.50
N TYR A 192 -0.03 -14.08 -10.93
CA TYR A 192 -0.66 -13.76 -12.21
C TYR A 192 0.07 -14.43 -13.39
N PHE A 193 1.40 -14.32 -13.45
CA PHE A 193 2.17 -14.92 -14.52
C PHE A 193 2.11 -16.45 -14.51
N LEU A 194 2.12 -17.09 -13.33
CA LEU A 194 1.87 -18.53 -13.20
C LEU A 194 0.50 -18.93 -13.76
N TYR A 195 -0.55 -18.15 -13.42
CA TYR A 195 -1.89 -18.38 -13.96
C TYR A 195 -1.95 -18.27 -15.49
N LYS A 196 -1.25 -17.30 -16.08
CA LYS A 196 -1.13 -17.14 -17.55
C LYS A 196 -0.12 -18.10 -18.19
N LYS A 197 0.52 -18.99 -17.42
CA LYS A 197 1.61 -19.90 -17.85
C LYS A 197 2.84 -19.18 -18.42
N MET A 198 3.04 -17.95 -17.99
CA MET A 198 4.21 -17.11 -18.28
C MET A 198 5.30 -17.40 -17.23
N TYR A 199 5.85 -18.62 -17.29
CA TYR A 199 6.71 -19.15 -16.23
C TYR A 199 8.03 -18.38 -16.07
N LEU A 200 8.57 -17.86 -17.17
CA LEU A 200 9.80 -17.07 -17.15
C LEU A 200 9.59 -15.74 -16.41
N GLU A 201 8.48 -15.04 -16.65
CA GLU A 201 8.11 -13.80 -15.95
C GLU A 201 7.78 -14.06 -14.47
N ALA A 202 7.20 -15.21 -14.13
CA ALA A 202 7.00 -15.62 -12.74
C ALA A 202 8.35 -15.82 -12.02
N VAL A 203 9.33 -16.43 -12.68
CA VAL A 203 10.70 -16.55 -12.17
C VAL A 203 11.35 -15.17 -12.01
N TYR A 204 11.20 -14.26 -12.97
CA TYR A 204 11.71 -12.89 -12.87
C TYR A 204 11.12 -12.13 -11.69
N CYS A 205 9.80 -12.24 -11.47
CA CYS A 205 9.16 -11.63 -10.31
C CYS A 205 9.68 -12.23 -9.01
N SER A 206 9.96 -13.53 -8.97
CA SER A 206 10.55 -14.20 -7.80
C SER A 206 11.97 -13.70 -7.53
N PHE A 207 12.79 -13.57 -8.58
CA PHE A 207 14.10 -12.95 -8.48
C PHE A 207 14.04 -11.52 -7.97
N ALA A 208 13.15 -10.69 -8.53
CA ALA A 208 13.03 -9.30 -8.14
C ALA A 208 12.81 -9.15 -6.63
N ARG A 209 12.08 -10.08 -5.99
CA ARG A 209 11.84 -10.11 -4.54
C ARG A 209 13.10 -10.24 -3.69
N LEU A 210 14.16 -10.88 -4.20
CA LEU A 210 15.44 -11.05 -3.47
C LEU A 210 16.03 -9.70 -3.06
N ASN A 211 15.88 -8.67 -3.91
CA ASN A 211 16.42 -7.33 -3.66
C ASN A 211 15.77 -6.61 -2.45
N TYR A 212 14.66 -7.14 -1.93
CA TYR A 212 13.83 -6.45 -0.93
C TYR A 212 13.74 -7.19 0.41
N THR A 213 14.41 -8.33 0.58
CA THR A 213 14.38 -9.10 1.84
C THR A 213 15.74 -9.19 2.51
N ASP A 214 15.74 -9.04 3.84
CA ASP A 214 16.83 -9.45 4.73
C ASP A 214 16.40 -10.60 5.66
N SER A 215 15.16 -11.05 5.53
CA SER A 215 14.59 -12.11 6.37
C SER A 215 14.93 -13.47 5.78
N GLY A 216 15.57 -14.33 6.59
CA GLY A 216 15.91 -15.70 6.18
C GLY A 216 14.69 -16.53 5.79
N SER A 217 13.57 -16.43 6.51
CA SER A 217 12.35 -17.19 6.18
C SER A 217 11.70 -16.73 4.87
N VAL A 218 11.72 -15.42 4.59
CA VAL A 218 11.23 -14.88 3.31
C VAL A 218 12.19 -15.23 2.18
N LEU A 219 13.49 -15.23 2.44
CA LEU A 219 14.50 -15.67 1.47
C LEU A 219 14.29 -17.13 1.10
N ASP A 220 14.09 -18.01 2.08
CA ASP A 220 13.79 -19.43 1.84
C ASP A 220 12.57 -19.62 0.95
N GLU A 221 11.47 -18.91 1.22
CA GLU A 221 10.27 -18.94 0.37
C GLU A 221 10.58 -18.51 -1.06
N ILE A 222 11.32 -17.42 -1.25
CA ILE A 222 11.70 -16.91 -2.57
C ILE A 222 12.59 -17.90 -3.31
N VAL A 223 13.55 -18.52 -2.62
CA VAL A 223 14.44 -19.52 -3.21
C VAL A 223 13.65 -20.76 -3.64
N ASP A 224 12.74 -21.23 -2.80
CA ASP A 224 11.88 -22.38 -3.12
C ASP A 224 10.99 -22.08 -4.35
N ASP A 225 10.44 -20.87 -4.45
CA ASP A 225 9.72 -20.38 -5.63
C ASP A 225 10.61 -20.44 -6.88
N ILE A 226 11.80 -19.85 -6.83
CA ILE A 226 12.74 -19.81 -7.96
C ILE A 226 13.08 -21.24 -8.42
N LEU A 227 13.50 -22.10 -7.50
CA LEU A 227 13.87 -23.48 -7.81
C LEU A 227 12.68 -24.31 -8.31
N GLY A 228 11.47 -24.03 -7.81
CA GLY A 228 10.24 -24.68 -8.23
C GLY A 228 9.85 -24.30 -9.66
N TYR A 229 9.77 -23.01 -9.95
CA TYR A 229 9.29 -22.53 -11.25
C TYR A 229 10.35 -22.60 -12.35
N ALA A 230 11.64 -22.54 -12.01
CA ALA A 230 12.69 -22.69 -13.00
C ALA A 230 12.69 -24.08 -13.65
N LYS A 231 12.13 -25.12 -13.00
CA LYS A 231 11.89 -26.44 -13.62
C LYS A 231 10.88 -26.43 -14.77
N MET A 232 10.05 -25.38 -14.85
CA MET A 232 9.05 -25.18 -15.90
C MET A 232 9.58 -24.39 -17.10
N VAL A 233 10.87 -24.01 -17.07
CA VAL A 233 11.51 -23.16 -18.06
C VAL A 233 12.80 -23.84 -18.55
N ASP A 234 13.15 -23.65 -19.81
CA ASP A 234 14.42 -24.13 -20.36
C ASP A 234 15.58 -23.19 -19.96
N ILE A 235 16.03 -23.32 -18.70
CA ILE A 235 17.10 -22.48 -18.12
C ILE A 235 18.41 -22.62 -18.90
N GLU A 236 18.71 -23.81 -19.44
CA GLU A 236 19.99 -24.08 -20.11
C GLU A 236 20.18 -23.24 -21.38
N HIS A 237 19.08 -22.89 -22.03
CA HIS A 237 19.06 -22.05 -23.23
C HIS A 237 18.54 -20.63 -22.94
N ASP A 238 18.29 -20.28 -21.68
CA ASP A 238 17.87 -18.94 -21.31
C ASP A 238 19.02 -17.94 -21.51
N GLN A 239 18.82 -16.97 -22.41
CA GLN A 239 19.76 -15.87 -22.66
C GLN A 239 19.30 -14.55 -22.04
N SER A 240 18.29 -14.62 -21.16
CA SER A 240 17.72 -13.44 -20.52
C SER A 240 18.74 -12.75 -19.63
N ASN A 241 18.81 -11.43 -19.79
CA ASN A 241 19.61 -10.52 -18.97
C ASN A 241 18.70 -9.45 -18.34
N ASP A 242 19.25 -8.65 -17.44
CA ASP A 242 18.57 -7.52 -16.78
C ASP A 242 17.69 -6.67 -17.71
N GLU A 243 18.19 -6.35 -18.90
CA GLU A 243 17.49 -5.49 -19.86
C GLU A 243 16.26 -6.18 -20.42
N SER A 244 16.40 -7.43 -20.88
CA SER A 244 15.29 -8.24 -21.39
C SER A 244 14.22 -8.52 -20.33
N VAL A 245 14.61 -8.77 -19.07
CA VAL A 245 13.69 -8.92 -17.94
C VAL A 245 12.91 -7.62 -17.73
N THR A 246 13.63 -6.50 -17.70
CA THR A 246 13.04 -5.18 -17.51
C THR A 246 12.05 -4.87 -18.63
N GLU A 247 12.39 -5.15 -19.88
CA GLU A 247 11.52 -4.91 -21.03
C GLU A 247 10.26 -5.78 -21.01
N SER A 248 10.40 -7.07 -20.68
CA SER A 248 9.25 -7.98 -20.53
C SER A 248 8.27 -7.49 -19.46
N LEU A 249 8.77 -7.13 -18.28
CA LEU A 249 7.94 -6.67 -17.17
C LEU A 249 7.32 -5.27 -17.43
N LYS A 250 8.02 -4.39 -18.16
CA LYS A 250 7.50 -3.06 -18.54
C LYS A 250 6.22 -3.13 -19.36
N CYS A 251 6.03 -4.16 -20.20
CA CYS A 251 4.79 -4.36 -20.95
C CYS A 251 3.54 -4.49 -20.05
N PHE A 252 3.75 -4.85 -18.77
CA PHE A 252 2.70 -4.95 -17.75
C PHE A 252 2.65 -3.74 -16.82
N GLY A 253 3.40 -2.67 -17.13
CA GLY A 253 3.52 -1.49 -16.27
C GLY A 253 4.36 -1.72 -15.01
N VAL A 254 5.12 -2.82 -14.94
CA VAL A 254 5.94 -3.18 -13.80
C VAL A 254 7.30 -2.49 -13.91
N THR A 255 7.67 -1.73 -12.89
CA THR A 255 8.99 -1.13 -12.75
C THR A 255 9.84 -1.92 -11.77
N LEU A 256 11.07 -2.28 -12.17
CA LEU A 256 12.04 -2.82 -11.24
C LEU A 256 12.59 -1.70 -10.35
N GLY A 257 12.58 -1.91 -9.04
CA GLY A 257 12.99 -0.92 -8.06
C GLY A 257 11.81 -0.14 -7.48
N PHE A 258 12.11 0.71 -6.51
CA PHE A 258 11.19 1.76 -6.09
C PHE A 258 10.97 2.76 -7.22
N ASN A 259 9.74 3.26 -7.33
CA ASN A 259 9.42 4.33 -8.26
C ASN A 259 10.33 5.55 -7.97
N PRO A 260 11.07 6.08 -8.99
CA PRO A 260 11.92 7.24 -8.82
C PRO A 260 11.23 8.46 -8.20
N ASP A 261 9.95 8.67 -8.48
CA ASP A 261 9.17 9.77 -7.90
C ASP A 261 9.00 9.60 -6.39
N VAL A 262 8.81 8.37 -5.90
CA VAL A 262 8.74 8.08 -4.45
C VAL A 262 10.04 8.44 -3.76
N VAL A 263 11.18 8.10 -4.39
CA VAL A 263 12.52 8.43 -3.87
C VAL A 263 12.72 9.95 -3.86
N ALA A 264 12.34 10.63 -4.94
CA ALA A 264 12.45 12.09 -5.05
C ALA A 264 11.57 12.81 -4.02
N VAL A 265 10.34 12.33 -3.79
CA VAL A 265 9.42 12.87 -2.78
C VAL A 265 10.00 12.71 -1.38
N ALA A 266 10.51 11.53 -1.03
CA ALA A 266 11.14 11.30 0.28
C ALA A 266 12.34 12.24 0.49
N LYS A 267 13.21 12.35 -0.51
CA LYS A 267 14.39 13.24 -0.48
C LYS A 267 13.99 14.71 -0.30
N LYS A 268 13.07 15.20 -1.13
CA LYS A 268 12.60 16.59 -1.06
C LYS A 268 12.02 16.92 0.31
N ASN A 269 11.17 16.05 0.87
CA ASN A 269 10.56 16.32 2.18
C ASN A 269 11.58 16.21 3.33
N CYS A 270 12.62 15.37 3.20
CA CYS A 270 13.74 15.36 4.14
C CYS A 270 14.51 16.69 4.13
N GLU A 271 14.85 17.20 2.94
CA GLU A 271 15.59 18.46 2.77
C GLU A 271 14.76 19.65 3.29
N GLU A 272 13.46 19.71 2.96
CA GLU A 272 12.55 20.74 3.44
C GLU A 272 12.43 20.72 4.98
N ALA A 273 12.28 19.54 5.59
CA ALA A 273 12.20 19.41 7.04
C ALA A 273 13.51 19.84 7.73
N PHE A 274 14.65 19.46 7.17
CA PHE A 274 15.96 19.88 7.67
C PHE A 274 16.14 21.40 7.61
N LEU A 275 15.79 22.03 6.47
CA LEU A 275 15.85 23.49 6.30
C LEU A 275 14.88 24.24 7.22
N ALA A 276 13.74 23.62 7.56
CA ALA A 276 12.77 24.17 8.50
C ALA A 276 13.16 23.99 9.97
N GLY A 277 14.22 23.23 10.27
CA GLY A 277 14.62 22.90 11.65
C GLY A 277 13.74 21.86 12.35
N ASP A 278 12.89 21.15 11.60
CA ASP A 278 12.04 20.06 12.14
C ASP A 278 12.83 18.74 12.12
N ALA A 279 13.59 18.52 13.19
CA ALA A 279 14.49 17.36 13.32
C ALA A 279 13.73 16.02 13.30
N ASP A 280 12.56 15.95 13.92
CA ASP A 280 11.76 14.72 13.99
C ASP A 280 11.25 14.34 12.59
N LEU A 281 10.75 15.32 11.83
CA LEU A 281 10.28 15.07 10.47
C LEU A 281 11.43 14.76 9.52
N ALA A 282 12.58 15.43 9.66
CA ALA A 282 13.78 15.14 8.88
C ALA A 282 14.26 13.71 9.12
N ASN A 283 14.34 13.28 10.38
CA ASN A 283 14.71 11.91 10.76
C ASN A 283 13.73 10.89 10.19
N TYR A 284 12.42 11.14 10.29
CA TYR A 284 11.39 10.28 9.71
C TYR A 284 11.61 10.02 8.21
N PHE A 285 11.89 11.06 7.42
CA PHE A 285 12.16 10.88 5.99
C PHE A 285 13.55 10.30 5.70
N ALA A 286 14.55 10.59 6.54
CA ALA A 286 15.89 10.00 6.44
C ALA A 286 15.86 8.47 6.63
N GLU A 287 15.06 7.97 7.59
CA GLU A 287 14.86 6.53 7.79
C GLU A 287 14.23 5.86 6.55
N ILE A 288 13.21 6.50 5.96
CA ILE A 288 12.61 6.02 4.71
C ILE A 288 13.65 5.98 3.59
N MET A 289 14.40 7.08 3.39
CA MET A 289 15.44 7.13 2.37
C MET A 289 16.52 6.08 2.56
N SER A 290 16.93 5.81 3.80
CA SER A 290 17.88 4.75 4.13
C SER A 290 17.38 3.40 3.61
N GLY A 291 16.11 3.05 3.91
CA GLY A 291 15.49 1.83 3.40
C GLY A 291 15.39 1.77 1.88
N LEU A 292 15.08 2.89 1.22
CA LEU A 292 15.04 2.97 -0.25
C LEU A 292 16.43 2.77 -0.88
N LYS A 293 17.48 3.37 -0.28
CA LYS A 293 18.86 3.30 -0.78
C LYS A 293 19.45 1.90 -0.61
N THR A 294 19.32 1.30 0.57
CA THR A 294 19.85 -0.05 0.84
C THR A 294 19.33 -1.08 -0.16
N VAL A 295 18.09 -0.95 -0.59
CA VAL A 295 17.49 -1.84 -1.60
C VAL A 295 18.04 -1.57 -3.01
N GLN A 296 18.27 -0.32 -3.39
CA GLN A 296 18.85 0.00 -4.70
C GLN A 296 20.28 -0.53 -4.85
N GLU A 297 21.05 -0.55 -3.75
CA GLU A 297 22.41 -1.07 -3.71
C GLU A 297 22.48 -2.61 -3.75
N LYS A 298 21.41 -3.31 -3.37
CA LYS A 298 21.32 -4.79 -3.34
C LYS A 298 21.04 -5.43 -4.69
N LYS A 299 20.97 -4.66 -5.79
CA LYS A 299 20.60 -5.20 -7.09
C LYS A 299 21.67 -6.21 -7.58
N GLU A 300 21.36 -7.50 -7.48
CA GLU A 300 22.14 -8.54 -8.13
C GLU A 300 21.88 -8.49 -9.65
N ALA A 301 22.93 -8.72 -10.44
CA ALA A 301 22.76 -8.88 -11.88
C ALA A 301 21.96 -10.16 -12.16
N PHE A 302 20.89 -10.05 -12.94
CA PHE A 302 20.07 -11.19 -13.31
C PHE A 302 20.83 -12.10 -14.27
N ASN A 303 21.15 -13.31 -13.79
CA ASN A 303 21.56 -14.44 -14.61
C ASN A 303 20.86 -15.69 -14.05
N LEU A 304 19.80 -16.13 -14.72
CA LEU A 304 18.93 -17.18 -14.20
C LEU A 304 19.68 -18.50 -13.95
N LYS A 305 20.57 -18.88 -14.87
CA LYS A 305 21.36 -20.09 -14.76
C LYS A 305 22.28 -20.07 -13.53
N GLN A 306 23.09 -19.02 -13.39
CA GLN A 306 24.02 -18.88 -12.26
C GLN A 306 23.28 -18.85 -10.93
N LEU A 307 22.14 -18.16 -10.88
CA LEU A 307 21.32 -18.05 -9.67
C LEU A 307 20.73 -19.40 -9.25
N VAL A 308 20.17 -20.16 -10.21
CA VAL A 308 19.60 -21.48 -9.94
C VAL A 308 20.69 -22.46 -9.52
N GLU A 309 21.86 -22.44 -10.15
CA GLU A 309 23.02 -23.24 -9.72
C GLU A 309 23.47 -22.88 -8.29
N HIS A 310 23.57 -21.58 -7.98
CA HIS A 310 23.93 -21.09 -6.66
C HIS A 310 22.99 -21.64 -5.58
N TYR A 311 21.68 -21.48 -5.75
CA TYR A 311 20.71 -21.92 -4.73
C TYR A 311 20.50 -23.44 -4.69
N LYS A 312 20.69 -24.17 -5.81
CA LYS A 312 20.73 -25.63 -5.79
C LYS A 312 21.85 -26.13 -4.88
N ASN A 313 23.05 -25.53 -4.97
CA ASN A 313 24.20 -25.92 -4.16
C ASN A 313 24.04 -25.58 -2.66
N ILE A 314 23.25 -24.55 -2.34
CA ILE A 314 22.96 -24.18 -0.94
C ILE A 314 21.95 -25.15 -0.31
N LYS A 315 21.00 -25.67 -1.10
CA LYS A 315 19.90 -26.55 -0.63
C LYS A 315 20.22 -28.05 -0.70
N SER A 316 21.33 -28.44 -1.36
CA SER A 316 21.83 -29.82 -1.45
C SER A 316 22.67 -30.22 -0.25
#